data_AF-A0A1S2QVC2-F1
#
_entry.id   AF-A0A1S2QVC2-F1
#
_cell.length_a   1.000
_cell.length_b   1.000
_cell.length_c   1.000
_cell.angle_alpha   90.00
_cell.angle_beta   90.00
_cell.angle_gamma   90.00
#
_symmetry.space_group_name_H-M   'P 1'
#
loop_
_entity.id
_entity.type
_entity.pdbx_description
1 polymer ?
#
loop_
_entity_poly.entity_id
_entity_poly.type
_entity_poly.pdbx_seq_one_letter_code
_entity_poly.pdbx_strand_id
1 'polypeptide(L)'
;MFSRKIVSASLSSTLFAIVLSLIMATFYRESWIVGQNYFISTAAILNIFLLYLFPAVLIYGVIASIISDTIAEFLAKKRHNQYMVLIISGILHILFGLVQTK
;
A
#
# COMPACT_ATOMS: atom_id res chain seq x y z
N MET A 1 -13.37 7.90 9.78
CA MET A 1 -11.91 7.69 9.56
C MET A 1 -11.63 6.41 8.79
N PHE A 2 -12.33 5.31 9.08
CA PHE A 2 -12.21 4.05 8.37
C PHE A 2 -12.40 4.15 6.84
N SER A 3 -13.44 4.86 6.37
CA SER A 3 -13.66 5.07 4.92
C SER A 3 -12.50 5.80 4.23
N ARG A 4 -11.85 6.76 4.90
CA ARG A 4 -10.67 7.46 4.35
C ARG A 4 -9.47 6.52 4.21
N LYS A 5 -9.27 5.61 5.18
CA LYS A 5 -8.19 4.61 5.14
C LYS A 5 -8.40 3.63 3.99
N ILE A 6 -9.62 3.15 3.80
CA ILE A 6 -9.98 2.28 2.66
C ILE A 6 -9.76 3.00 1.34
N VAL A 7 -10.31 4.21 1.16
CA VAL A 7 -10.18 4.96 -0.10
C VAL A 7 -8.71 5.21 -0.43
N SER A 8 -7.90 5.61 0.55
CA SER A 8 -6.46 5.83 0.35
C SER A 8 -5.73 4.54 -0.03
N ALA A 9 -6.02 3.42 0.65
CA ALA A 9 -5.40 2.13 0.37
C ALA A 9 -5.80 1.58 -1.00
N SER A 10 -7.07 1.74 -1.40
CA SER A 10 -7.56 1.36 -2.73
C SER A 10 -6.91 2.19 -3.84
N LEU A 11 -6.78 3.51 -3.63
CA LEU A 11 -6.19 4.40 -4.63
C LEU A 11 -4.70 4.08 -4.81
N SER A 12 -3.94 3.96 -3.72
CA SER A 12 -2.52 3.67 -3.78
C SER A 12 -2.23 2.29 -4.36
N SER A 13 -3.00 1.26 -4.00
CA SER A 13 -2.82 -0.10 -4.52
C SER A 13 -3.14 -0.20 -6.01
N THR A 14 -4.18 0.51 -6.48
CA THR A 14 -4.52 0.56 -7.90
C THR A 14 -3.43 1.26 -8.71
N LEU A 15 -2.97 2.43 -8.24
CA LEU A 15 -1.87 3.15 -8.89
C LEU A 15 -0.59 2.31 -8.92
N PHE A 16 -0.27 1.64 -7.81
CA PHE A 16 0.86 0.72 -7.74
C PHE A 16 0.74 -0.42 -8.75
N ALA A 17 -0.43 -1.05 -8.85
CA ALA A 17 -0.69 -2.12 -9.82
C ALA A 17 -0.50 -1.64 -11.27
N ILE A 18 -0.94 -0.42 -11.61
CA ILE A 18 -0.76 0.18 -12.93
C ILE A 18 0.73 0.39 -13.22
N VAL A 19 1.46 1.05 -12.32
CA VAL A 19 2.89 1.31 -12.52
C VAL A 19 3.69 0.00 -12.61
N LEU A 20 3.40 -0.94 -11.71
CA LEU A 20 4.11 -2.22 -11.67
C LEU A 20 3.82 -3.07 -12.92
N SER A 21 2.58 -3.06 -13.43
CA SER A 21 2.22 -3.82 -14.63
C SER A 21 2.93 -3.30 -15.89
N LEU A 22 3.14 -1.98 -16.00
CA LEU A 22 3.95 -1.40 -17.08
C LEU A 22 5.41 -1.87 -17.00
N ILE A 23 6.00 -1.91 -15.81
CA ILE A 23 7.40 -2.37 -15.63
C ILE A 23 7.51 -3.88 -15.92
N MET A 24 6.55 -4.67 -15.46
CA MET A 24 6.58 -6.14 -15.53
C MET A 24 6.13 -6.71 -16.88
N ALA A 25 5.48 -5.91 -17.73
CA ALA A 25 4.97 -6.33 -19.04
C ALA A 25 6.04 -6.96 -19.94
N THR A 26 7.25 -6.40 -19.95
CA THR A 26 8.37 -6.91 -20.74
C THR A 26 8.81 -8.30 -20.27
N PHE A 27 8.97 -8.49 -18.96
CA PHE A 27 9.40 -9.76 -18.37
C PHE A 27 8.37 -10.87 -18.59
N TYR A 28 7.08 -10.55 -18.49
CA TYR A 28 5.99 -11.50 -18.75
C TYR A 28 5.94 -11.95 -20.21
N ARG A 29 6.17 -11.03 -21.15
CA ARG A 29 6.24 -11.33 -22.59
C ARG A 29 7.33 -12.35 -22.89
N GLU A 30 8.51 -12.17 -22.31
CA GLU A 30 9.67 -13.02 -22.57
C GLU A 30 9.58 -14.42 -21.92
N SER A 31 8.83 -14.55 -20.83
CA SER A 31 8.74 -15.79 -20.05
C SER A 31 7.60 -16.72 -20.46
N TRP A 32 6.46 -16.19 -20.92
CA TRP A 32 5.27 -16.99 -21.15
C TRP A 32 4.81 -17.04 -22.60
N ILE A 33 4.95 -15.94 -23.35
CA ILE A 33 4.33 -15.84 -24.69
C ILE A 33 5.20 -14.98 -25.64
N VAL A 34 6.09 -15.65 -26.37
CA VAL A 34 6.88 -15.03 -27.44
C VAL A 34 5.94 -14.53 -28.53
N GLY A 35 5.93 -13.21 -28.79
CA GLY A 35 5.15 -12.58 -29.87
C GLY A 35 3.93 -11.77 -29.43
N GLN A 36 3.62 -11.66 -28.13
CA GLN A 36 2.53 -10.79 -27.67
C GLN A 36 2.87 -9.30 -27.71
N ASN A 37 1.88 -8.48 -28.07
CA ASN A 37 1.97 -7.01 -27.98
C ASN A 37 2.11 -6.58 -26.51
N TYR A 38 3.04 -5.65 -26.25
CA TYR A 38 3.29 -5.05 -24.94
C TYR A 38 2.01 -4.60 -24.22
N PHE A 39 1.06 -3.97 -24.92
CA PHE A 39 -0.18 -3.50 -24.31
C PHE A 39 -1.09 -4.65 -23.85
N ILE A 40 -1.11 -5.77 -24.58
CA ILE A 40 -1.86 -6.96 -24.21
C ILE A 40 -1.23 -7.60 -22.96
N SER A 41 0.09 -7.74 -22.94
CA SER A 41 0.82 -8.27 -21.78
C SER A 41 0.65 -7.38 -20.54
N THR A 42 0.67 -6.06 -20.72
CA THR A 42 0.39 -5.08 -19.64
C THR A 42 -1.02 -5.28 -19.09
N ALA A 43 -2.04 -5.35 -19.96
CA ALA A 43 -3.43 -5.56 -19.53
C ALA A 43 -3.63 -6.90 -18.81
N ALA A 44 -2.95 -7.97 -19.25
CA ALA A 44 -2.99 -9.27 -18.59
C ALA A 44 -2.40 -9.22 -17.17
N ILE A 45 -1.20 -8.65 -17.01
CA ILE A 45 -0.55 -8.51 -15.69
C ILE A 45 -1.33 -7.56 -14.79
N LEU A 46 -1.85 -6.46 -15.34
CA LEU A 46 -2.67 -5.52 -14.58
C LEU A 46 -3.88 -6.25 -13.97
N ASN A 47 -4.56 -7.10 -14.73
CA ASN A 47 -5.67 -7.91 -14.20
C ASN A 47 -5.21 -8.83 -13.07
N ILE A 48 -4.05 -9.50 -13.22
CA ILE A 48 -3.47 -10.34 -12.15
C ILE A 48 -3.21 -9.51 -10.89
N PHE A 49 -2.61 -8.33 -11.03
CA PHE A 49 -2.34 -7.45 -9.88
C PHE A 49 -3.62 -6.89 -9.26
N LEU A 50 -4.62 -6.51 -10.04
CA LEU A 50 -5.91 -6.08 -9.49
C LEU A 50 -6.67 -7.22 -8.80
N LEU A 51 -6.51 -8.47 -9.25
CA LEU A 51 -7.19 -9.61 -8.65
C LEU A 51 -6.53 -10.08 -7.35
N TYR A 52 -5.19 -10.09 -7.29
CA TYR A 52 -4.46 -10.67 -6.16
C TYR A 52 -3.71 -9.65 -5.30
N LEU A 53 -3.02 -8.69 -5.93
CA LEU A 53 -2.18 -7.72 -5.22
C LEU A 53 -3.02 -6.61 -4.59
N PHE A 54 -4.03 -6.10 -5.28
CA PHE A 54 -4.95 -5.09 -4.75
C PHE A 54 -5.59 -5.50 -3.41
N PRO A 55 -6.27 -6.67 -3.28
CA PRO A 55 -6.88 -7.03 -2.01
C PRO A 55 -5.84 -7.28 -0.92
N ALA A 56 -4.67 -7.84 -1.26
CA ALA A 56 -3.59 -8.06 -0.30
C ALA A 56 -3.06 -6.73 0.27
N VAL A 57 -2.78 -5.74 -0.59
CA VAL A 57 -2.32 -4.41 -0.19
C VAL A 57 -3.41 -3.64 0.55
N LEU A 58 -4.68 -3.81 0.16
CA LEU A 58 -5.80 -3.17 0.83
C LEU A 58 -5.96 -3.68 2.26
N ILE A 59 -5.93 -5.00 2.46
CA ILE A 59 -6.00 -5.62 3.79
C ILE A 59 -4.81 -5.16 4.64
N TYR A 60 -3.59 -5.27 4.11
CA TYR A 60 -2.39 -4.85 4.81
C TYR A 60 -2.45 -3.36 5.19
N GLY A 61 -2.76 -2.48 4.23
CA GLY A 61 -2.81 -1.04 4.44
C GLY A 61 -3.85 -0.62 5.47
N VAL A 62 -5.04 -1.25 5.46
CA VAL A 62 -6.08 -0.98 6.46
C VAL A 62 -5.63 -1.45 7.85
N ILE A 63 -5.10 -2.67 7.97
CA ILE A 63 -4.64 -3.21 9.26
C ILE A 63 -3.48 -2.37 9.82
N ALA A 64 -2.46 -2.09 9.01
CA ALA A 64 -1.33 -1.25 9.37
C ALA A 64 -1.77 0.13 9.86
N SER A 65 -2.75 0.73 9.17
CA SER A 65 -3.28 2.04 9.53
C SER A 65 -4.09 2.01 10.83
N ILE A 66 -4.76 0.90 11.18
CA ILE A 66 -5.45 0.74 12.47
C ILE A 66 -4.43 0.55 13.61
N ILE A 67 -3.40 -0.27 13.39
CA ILE A 67 -2.34 -0.52 14.37
C ILE A 67 -1.61 0.79 14.69
N SER A 68 -1.25 1.56 13.66
CA SER A 68 -0.58 2.84 13.82
C SER A 68 -1.38 3.83 14.67
N ASP A 69 -2.69 3.98 14.39
CA ASP A 69 -3.58 4.83 15.19
C ASP A 69 -3.67 4.35 16.65
N THR A 70 -3.77 3.03 16.87
CA THR A 70 -3.88 2.44 18.20
C THR A 70 -2.63 2.69 19.04
N ILE A 71 -1.44 2.54 18.44
CA ILE A 71 -0.17 2.80 19.11
C ILE A 71 -0.03 4.29 19.42
N ALA A 72 -0.39 5.17 18.47
CA ALA A 72 -0.36 6.61 18.67
C ALA A 72 -1.26 7.04 19.84
N GLU A 73 -2.51 6.56 19.90
CA GLU A 73 -3.43 6.84 21.01
C GLU A 73 -2.92 6.33 22.35
N PHE A 74 -2.32 5.13 22.38
CA PHE A 74 -1.75 4.56 23.60
C PHE A 74 -0.57 5.40 24.13
N LEU A 75 0.30 5.86 23.22
CA LEU A 75 1.43 6.70 23.57
C LEU A 75 0.99 8.11 24.01
N ALA A 76 -0.02 8.69 23.36
CA ALA A 76 -0.57 9.98 23.73
C ALA A 76 -1.18 9.98 25.14
N LYS A 77 -1.82 8.87 25.55
CA LYS A 77 -2.38 8.70 26.90
C LYS A 77 -1.31 8.61 28.00
N LYS A 78 -0.10 8.11 27.70
CA LYS A 78 0.98 7.93 28.69
C LYS A 78 1.82 9.18 29.00
N ARG A 79 1.41 10.37 28.53
CA ARG A 79 1.97 11.73 28.76
C ARG A 79 3.22 11.82 29.65
N HIS A 80 4.39 11.44 29.13
CA HIS A 80 5.65 11.75 29.82
C HIS A 80 6.75 12.30 28.90
N ASN A 81 6.67 12.11 27.57
CA ASN A 81 7.68 12.64 26.67
C ASN A 81 7.15 12.85 25.23
N GLN A 82 6.89 14.10 24.86
CA GLN A 82 6.38 14.46 23.52
C GLN A 82 7.34 14.08 22.39
N TYR A 83 8.66 14.07 22.64
CA TYR A 83 9.66 13.66 21.66
C TYR A 83 9.54 12.17 21.31
N MET A 84 9.22 11.33 22.29
CA MET A 84 9.07 9.89 22.07
C MET A 84 7.83 9.58 21.22
N VAL A 85 6.74 10.30 21.42
CA VAL A 85 5.53 10.21 20.58
C VAL A 85 5.85 10.58 19.13
N LEU A 86 6.62 11.65 18.94
CA LEU A 86 7.00 12.15 17.62
C LEU A 86 7.92 11.17 16.86
N ILE A 87 8.92 10.59 17.55
CA ILE A 87 9.83 9.58 16.98
C ILE A 87 9.06 8.31 16.60
N ILE A 88 8.23 7.77 17.50
CA ILE A 88 7.50 6.53 17.23
C ILE A 88 6.46 6.73 16.12
N SER A 89 5.77 7.88 16.13
CA SER A 89 4.87 8.27 15.04
C SER A 89 5.61 8.34 13.70
N GLY A 90 6.80 8.96 13.67
CA GLY A 90 7.64 9.01 12.48
C GLY A 90 8.10 7.63 11.99
N ILE A 91 8.52 6.74 12.88
CA ILE A 91 8.92 5.37 12.52
C ILE A 91 7.73 4.58 11.96
N LEU A 92 6.56 4.66 12.60
CA LEU A 92 5.34 4.04 12.12
C LEU A 92 4.93 4.61 10.75
N HIS A 93 5.15 5.90 10.52
CA HIS A 93 4.87 6.57 9.25
C HIS A 93 5.82 6.13 8.12
N ILE A 94 7.08 5.82 8.43
CA ILE A 94 8.04 5.26 7.47
C ILE A 94 7.67 3.80 7.17
N LEU A 95 7.38 3.00 8.20
CA LEU A 95 7.11 1.57 8.07
C LEU A 95 5.78 1.27 7.37
N PHE A 96 4.75 2.06 7.64
CA PHE A 96 3.39 1.82 7.16
C PHE A 96 2.93 2.82 6.08
N GLY A 97 3.82 3.71 5.63
CA GLY A 97 3.50 4.76 4.68
C GLY A 97 2.75 5.93 5.34
N LEU A 98 2.39 6.92 4.51
CA LEU A 98 1.88 8.25 4.88
C LEU A 98 0.53 8.21 5.63
N VAL A 99 0.51 7.61 6.81
CA VAL A 99 -0.63 7.49 7.69
C VAL A 99 -0.57 8.67 8.63
N GLN A 100 -1.52 9.59 8.50
CA GLN A 100 -1.75 10.66 9.48
C GLN A 100 -2.17 10.03 10.81
N THR A 101 -1.19 9.77 11.67
CA THR A 101 -1.36 9.58 13.10
C THR A 101 -1.78 10.93 13.68
N LYS A 102 -3.00 10.97 14.22
CA LYS A 102 -3.53 12.16 14.91
C LYS A 102 -2.88 12.35 16.27
#